data_AF-A0A8T5M7F4-F1
#
_entry.id   AF-A0A8T5M7F4-F1
#
_cell.length_a   1.000
_cell.length_b   1.000
_cell.length_c   1.000
_cell.angle_alpha   90.00
_cell.angle_beta   90.00
_cell.angle_gamma   90.00
#
_symmetry.space_group_name_H-M   'P 1'
#
loop_
_entity.id
_entity.type
_entity.pdbx_description
1 polymer ?
#
loop_
_entity_poly.entity_id
_entity_poly.type
_entity_poly.pdbx_seq_one_letter_code
_entity_poly.pdbx_strand_id
1 'polypeptide(L)'
;KIKKSRKSKKNKRNKSIFSKTTKKRKREKKSFLKKSKKKRTSSAQKKSRAAVKRLRKINQDRKKRKLVYRIEKSQKKKKKIKTVKKLRKLRKTKKLKNLKGTKRKKRKKAMPGKVKKSRSTKVTIRFRRKKNQFCISKRKFLYALLFFLLVLSFSVLSLLHYLNVFDLWYTLELFGKVVSSTVKNLSTSVRSFTLIGSFTLVRSFLSEHFLTNLYFFIVVVIGITYSILRRRYRQGKLQQRKKARVFDHKTAVSKISVEIKSGETQIDALYRIIKEKGKLSEEDALRIFKVSKEVINEWVSVLESHDLIAVAYPAFGSPVLKIAEIEKKREEGELNE
;
A
#
# COMPACT_ATOMS: atom_id res chain seq x y z
N LYS A 1 22.62 83.27 41.26
CA LYS A 1 21.68 82.96 40.15
C LYS A 1 22.33 82.34 38.88
N ILE A 2 23.63 82.51 38.62
CA ILE A 2 24.29 82.04 37.37
C ILE A 2 24.50 80.50 37.28
N LYS A 3 24.69 79.78 38.40
CA LYS A 3 24.85 78.30 38.39
C LYS A 3 23.56 77.52 38.08
N LYS A 4 22.37 78.09 38.32
CA LYS A 4 21.07 77.43 38.00
C LYS A 4 20.74 77.49 36.49
N SER A 5 21.22 78.49 35.73
CA SER A 5 20.94 78.58 34.29
C SER A 5 21.77 77.62 33.43
N ARG A 6 22.98 77.26 33.87
CA ARG A 6 23.84 76.30 33.15
C ARG A 6 23.34 74.84 33.23
N LYS A 7 22.69 74.45 34.34
CA LYS A 7 22.10 73.10 34.49
C LYS A 7 20.88 72.88 33.57
N SER A 8 20.04 73.90 33.33
CA SER A 8 18.87 73.74 32.45
C SER A 8 19.24 73.64 30.97
N LYS A 9 20.27 74.36 30.51
CA LYS A 9 20.77 74.26 29.13
C LYS A 9 21.45 72.91 28.83
N LYS A 10 22.17 72.33 29.79
CA LYS A 10 22.79 70.99 29.64
C LYS A 10 21.71 69.88 29.52
N ASN A 11 20.62 70.01 30.27
CA ASN A 11 19.51 69.04 30.23
C ASN A 11 18.72 69.09 28.91
N LYS A 12 18.51 70.28 28.32
CA LYS A 12 17.89 70.43 27.00
C LYS A 12 18.75 69.84 25.86
N ARG A 13 20.07 70.01 25.91
CA ARG A 13 21.00 69.39 24.92
C ARG A 13 20.96 67.87 25.00
N ASN A 14 21.00 67.28 26.20
CA ASN A 14 20.96 65.81 26.36
C ASN A 14 19.62 65.20 25.89
N LYS A 15 18.48 65.84 26.16
CA LYS A 15 17.17 65.40 25.62
C LYS A 15 17.12 65.44 24.09
N SER A 16 17.75 66.43 23.46
CA SER A 16 17.79 66.53 21.99
C SER A 16 18.67 65.46 21.33
N ILE A 17 19.77 65.07 21.98
CA ILE A 17 20.65 64.00 21.48
C ILE A 17 19.95 62.64 21.61
N PHE A 18 19.27 62.39 22.73
CA PHE A 18 18.52 61.15 22.95
C PHE A 18 17.34 60.97 21.99
N SER A 19 16.65 62.06 21.62
CA SER A 19 15.54 62.00 20.65
C SER A 19 16.01 61.77 19.21
N LYS A 20 17.21 62.26 18.85
CA LYS A 20 17.84 62.00 17.54
C LYS A 20 18.33 60.56 17.43
N THR A 21 18.98 60.01 18.46
CA THR A 21 19.49 58.62 18.43
C THR A 21 18.37 57.58 18.42
N THR A 22 17.28 57.82 19.15
CA THR A 22 16.09 56.95 19.14
C THR A 22 15.36 56.96 17.80
N LYS A 23 15.22 58.12 17.14
CA LYS A 23 14.66 58.20 15.78
C LYS A 23 15.53 57.47 14.75
N LYS A 24 16.86 57.58 14.83
CA LYS A 24 17.80 56.85 13.93
C LYS A 24 17.68 55.33 14.11
N ARG A 25 17.71 54.84 15.36
CA ARG A 25 17.51 53.40 15.66
C ARG A 25 16.16 52.87 15.18
N LYS A 26 15.08 53.65 15.29
CA LYS A 26 13.75 53.26 14.77
C LYS A 26 13.75 53.14 13.24
N ARG A 27 14.45 54.03 12.52
CA ARG A 27 14.58 53.97 11.05
C ARG A 27 15.39 52.76 10.60
N GLU A 28 16.50 52.47 11.27
CA GLU A 28 17.34 51.29 10.99
C GLU A 28 16.62 49.97 11.27
N LYS A 29 15.87 49.87 12.37
CA LYS A 29 15.03 48.69 12.64
C LYS A 29 13.97 48.49 11.54
N LYS A 30 13.30 49.56 11.09
CA LYS A 30 12.31 49.48 10.01
C LYS A 30 12.93 49.06 8.67
N SER A 31 14.12 49.55 8.32
CA SER A 31 14.79 49.15 7.07
C SER A 31 15.27 47.69 7.12
N PHE A 32 15.79 47.23 8.26
CA PHE A 32 16.18 45.84 8.48
C PHE A 32 14.97 44.88 8.41
N LEU A 33 13.85 45.23 9.05
CA LEU A 33 12.59 44.48 8.97
C LEU A 33 12.03 44.39 7.54
N LYS A 34 12.12 45.47 6.75
CA LYS A 34 11.71 45.44 5.33
C LYS A 34 12.62 44.51 4.50
N LYS A 35 13.93 44.57 4.69
CA LYS A 35 14.89 43.67 4.01
C LYS A 35 14.68 42.21 4.38
N SER A 36 14.45 41.90 5.66
CA SER A 36 14.22 40.52 6.12
C SER A 36 12.90 39.95 5.62
N LYS A 37 11.81 40.75 5.61
CA LYS A 37 10.53 40.36 5.00
C LYS A 37 10.66 40.07 3.50
N LYS A 38 11.36 40.93 2.74
CA LYS A 38 11.59 40.72 1.29
C LYS A 38 12.40 39.45 0.99
N LYS A 39 13.39 39.11 1.83
CA LYS A 39 14.18 37.86 1.70
C LYS A 39 13.37 36.61 2.04
N ARG A 40 12.48 36.68 3.04
CA ARG A 40 11.58 35.57 3.39
C ARG A 40 10.56 35.30 2.28
N THR A 41 9.92 36.34 1.73
CA THR A 41 8.93 36.17 0.65
C THR A 41 9.55 35.61 -0.63
N SER A 42 10.75 36.05 -1.02
CA SER A 42 11.44 35.53 -2.22
C SER A 42 11.84 34.06 -2.08
N SER A 43 12.30 33.64 -0.90
CA SER A 43 12.64 32.24 -0.64
C SER A 43 11.40 31.32 -0.63
N ALA A 44 10.28 31.79 -0.05
CA ALA A 44 9.01 31.07 -0.06
C ALA A 44 8.46 30.92 -1.49
N GLN A 45 8.54 31.99 -2.30
CA GLN A 45 8.11 31.97 -3.70
C GLN A 45 8.98 31.05 -4.57
N LYS A 46 10.30 30.97 -4.31
CA LYS A 46 11.20 30.03 -5.00
C LYS A 46 10.86 28.58 -4.65
N LYS A 47 10.58 28.29 -3.36
CA LYS A 47 10.16 26.96 -2.90
C LYS A 47 8.80 26.55 -3.49
N SER A 48 7.82 27.46 -3.55
CA SER A 48 6.50 27.16 -4.13
C SER A 48 6.59 26.89 -5.63
N ARG A 49 7.36 27.68 -6.40
CA ARG A 49 7.61 27.44 -7.83
C ARG A 49 8.26 26.07 -8.08
N ALA A 50 9.25 25.69 -7.26
CA ALA A 50 9.90 24.37 -7.36
C ALA A 50 8.91 23.22 -7.05
N ALA A 51 8.05 23.38 -6.05
CA ALA A 51 7.02 22.40 -5.72
C ALA A 51 5.99 22.23 -6.86
N VAL A 52 5.53 23.33 -7.46
CA VAL A 52 4.62 23.30 -8.62
C VAL A 52 5.26 22.60 -9.83
N LYS A 53 6.55 22.86 -10.12
CA LYS A 53 7.28 22.15 -11.18
C LYS A 53 7.36 20.65 -10.92
N ARG A 54 7.64 20.23 -9.68
CA ARG A 54 7.65 18.80 -9.29
C ARG A 54 6.28 18.14 -9.47
N LEU A 55 5.20 18.82 -9.06
CA LEU A 55 3.83 18.32 -9.23
C LEU A 55 3.44 18.17 -10.70
N ARG A 56 3.80 19.13 -11.56
CA ARG A 56 3.59 19.04 -13.01
C ARG A 56 4.31 17.82 -13.61
N LYS A 57 5.57 17.58 -13.23
CA LYS A 57 6.35 16.40 -13.68
C LYS A 57 5.68 15.09 -13.24
N ILE A 58 5.27 14.99 -11.97
CA ILE A 58 4.56 13.81 -11.44
C ILE A 58 3.25 13.56 -12.21
N ASN A 59 2.49 14.60 -12.53
CA ASN A 59 1.24 14.47 -13.28
C ASN A 59 1.49 14.04 -14.73
N GLN A 60 2.52 14.55 -15.39
CA GLN A 60 2.93 14.10 -16.72
C GLN A 60 3.34 12.62 -16.71
N ASP A 61 4.14 12.19 -15.72
CA ASP A 61 4.55 10.78 -15.58
C ASP A 61 3.36 9.86 -15.31
N ARG A 62 2.39 10.32 -14.51
CA ARG A 62 1.12 9.59 -14.31
C ARG A 62 0.33 9.44 -15.61
N LYS A 63 0.25 10.49 -16.44
CA LYS A 63 -0.40 10.42 -17.76
C LYS A 63 0.33 9.44 -18.69
N LYS A 64 1.66 9.49 -18.76
CA LYS A 64 2.48 8.54 -19.54
C LYS A 64 2.26 7.09 -19.10
N ARG A 65 2.29 6.80 -17.79
CA ARG A 65 2.02 5.45 -17.26
C ARG A 65 0.62 4.94 -17.59
N LYS A 66 -0.41 5.80 -17.51
CA LYS A 66 -1.78 5.46 -17.91
C LYS A 66 -1.87 5.11 -19.40
N LEU A 67 -1.14 5.82 -20.26
CA LEU A 67 -1.08 5.56 -21.70
C LEU A 67 -0.41 4.20 -21.99
N VAL A 68 0.77 3.95 -21.42
CA VAL A 68 1.50 2.67 -21.56
C VAL A 68 0.61 1.50 -21.13
N TYR A 69 -0.08 1.62 -20.00
CA TYR A 69 -1.00 0.59 -19.53
C TYR A 69 -2.18 0.34 -20.51
N ARG A 70 -2.75 1.39 -21.12
CA ARG A 70 -3.81 1.25 -22.13
C ARG A 70 -3.29 0.53 -23.38
N ILE A 71 -2.07 0.85 -23.84
CA ILE A 71 -1.41 0.20 -24.98
C ILE A 71 -1.15 -1.28 -24.68
N GLU A 72 -0.57 -1.61 -23.54
CA GLU A 72 -0.34 -3.02 -23.16
C GLU A 72 -1.64 -3.82 -23.08
N LYS A 73 -2.70 -3.22 -22.52
CA LYS A 73 -4.02 -3.86 -22.40
C LYS A 73 -4.62 -4.12 -23.78
N SER A 74 -4.50 -3.18 -24.72
CA SER A 74 -4.99 -3.35 -26.09
C SER A 74 -4.20 -4.42 -26.86
N GLN A 75 -2.86 -4.44 -26.71
CA GLN A 75 -2.01 -5.49 -27.30
C GLN A 75 -2.34 -6.89 -26.74
N LYS A 76 -2.53 -7.02 -25.43
CA LYS A 76 -2.98 -8.27 -24.79
C LYS A 76 -4.34 -8.73 -25.31
N LYS A 77 -5.28 -7.80 -25.55
CA LYS A 77 -6.59 -8.09 -26.16
C LYS A 77 -6.43 -8.57 -27.62
N LYS A 78 -5.61 -7.90 -28.43
CA LYS A 78 -5.29 -8.31 -29.81
C LYS A 78 -4.67 -9.72 -29.87
N LYS A 79 -3.70 -10.03 -28.99
CA LYS A 79 -3.09 -11.38 -28.88
C LYS A 79 -4.14 -12.45 -28.54
N LYS A 80 -5.04 -12.20 -27.58
CA LYS A 80 -6.14 -13.11 -27.24
C LYS A 80 -7.12 -13.34 -28.40
N ILE A 81 -7.45 -12.29 -29.16
CA ILE A 81 -8.33 -12.43 -30.32
C ILE A 81 -7.65 -13.29 -31.41
N LYS A 82 -6.35 -13.09 -31.66
CA LYS A 82 -5.57 -13.91 -32.61
C LYS A 82 -5.55 -15.39 -32.20
N THR A 83 -5.32 -15.70 -30.92
CA THR A 83 -5.32 -17.09 -30.44
C THR A 83 -6.70 -17.74 -30.54
N VAL A 84 -7.77 -17.02 -30.19
CA VAL A 84 -9.15 -17.51 -30.35
C VAL A 84 -9.50 -17.77 -31.83
N LYS A 85 -9.10 -16.89 -32.75
CA LYS A 85 -9.29 -17.10 -34.20
C LYS A 85 -8.52 -18.34 -34.69
N LYS A 86 -7.26 -18.54 -34.26
CA LYS A 86 -6.46 -19.73 -34.58
C LYS A 86 -7.13 -21.02 -34.09
N LEU A 87 -7.62 -21.03 -32.85
CA LEU A 87 -8.34 -22.18 -32.27
C LEU A 87 -9.66 -22.48 -33.00
N ARG A 88 -10.40 -21.44 -33.44
CA ARG A 88 -11.62 -21.63 -34.25
C ARG A 88 -11.32 -22.28 -35.60
N LYS A 89 -10.24 -21.86 -36.28
CA LYS A 89 -9.80 -22.49 -37.55
C LYS A 89 -9.45 -23.97 -37.35
N LEU A 90 -8.68 -24.30 -36.31
CA LEU A 90 -8.32 -25.69 -35.96
C LEU A 90 -9.54 -26.57 -35.63
N ARG A 91 -10.58 -26.01 -34.99
CA ARG A 91 -11.82 -26.75 -34.73
C ARG A 91 -12.62 -27.03 -36.01
N LYS A 92 -12.64 -26.09 -36.97
CA LYS A 92 -13.30 -26.28 -38.27
C LYS A 92 -12.63 -27.40 -39.07
N THR A 93 -11.29 -27.42 -39.12
CA THR A 93 -10.55 -28.47 -39.85
C THR A 93 -10.69 -29.85 -39.21
N LYS A 94 -10.68 -29.95 -37.86
CA LYS A 94 -10.96 -31.23 -37.16
C LYS A 94 -12.39 -31.75 -37.40
N LYS A 95 -13.40 -30.87 -37.40
CA LYS A 95 -14.79 -31.27 -37.72
C LYS A 95 -14.92 -31.82 -39.15
N LEU A 96 -14.23 -31.21 -40.12
CA LEU A 96 -14.24 -31.67 -41.51
C LEU A 96 -13.60 -33.06 -41.68
N LYS A 97 -12.53 -33.36 -40.93
CA LYS A 97 -11.93 -34.71 -40.93
C LYS A 97 -12.86 -35.78 -40.35
N ASN A 98 -13.61 -35.46 -39.30
CA ASN A 98 -14.53 -36.42 -38.68
C ASN A 98 -15.82 -36.64 -39.49
N LEU A 99 -16.26 -35.65 -40.28
CA LEU A 99 -17.43 -35.77 -41.16
C LEU A 99 -17.18 -36.66 -42.39
N LYS A 100 -15.93 -36.79 -42.85
CA LYS A 100 -15.59 -37.69 -43.97
C LYS A 100 -15.46 -39.17 -43.57
N GLY A 101 -15.44 -39.49 -42.26
CA GLY A 101 -15.22 -40.85 -41.76
C GLY A 101 -16.45 -41.62 -41.26
N THR A 102 -17.67 -41.06 -41.37
CA THR A 102 -18.86 -41.72 -40.81
C THR A 102 -20.03 -41.73 -41.79
N LYS A 103 -19.98 -42.62 -42.80
CA LYS A 103 -21.20 -43.16 -43.42
C LYS A 103 -21.87 -44.09 -42.40
N ARG A 104 -22.60 -43.53 -41.42
CA ARG A 104 -23.31 -44.32 -40.40
C ARG A 104 -24.82 -44.23 -40.61
N LYS A 105 -25.40 -45.41 -40.80
CA LYS A 105 -26.81 -45.73 -41.07
C LYS A 105 -27.79 -44.84 -40.29
N LYS A 106 -28.70 -44.19 -41.02
CA LYS A 106 -29.92 -43.56 -40.49
C LYS A 106 -30.77 -44.64 -39.81
N ARG A 107 -30.88 -44.60 -38.48
CA ARG A 107 -32.00 -45.21 -37.75
C ARG A 107 -32.88 -44.10 -37.23
N LYS A 108 -34.08 -43.98 -37.80
CA LYS A 108 -35.18 -43.17 -37.29
C LYS A 108 -35.60 -43.76 -35.94
N LYS A 109 -35.50 -43.00 -34.86
CA LYS A 109 -36.25 -43.27 -33.62
C LYS A 109 -36.98 -42.00 -33.23
N ALA A 110 -38.29 -42.13 -33.13
CA ALA A 110 -39.25 -41.10 -32.81
C ALA A 110 -39.01 -40.54 -31.39
N MET A 111 -39.24 -39.23 -31.24
CA MET A 111 -39.23 -38.52 -29.96
C MET A 111 -40.56 -38.73 -29.23
N PRO A 112 -40.56 -38.89 -27.90
CA PRO A 112 -41.66 -38.44 -27.07
C PRO A 112 -41.34 -37.05 -26.49
N GLY A 113 -42.33 -36.16 -26.61
CA GLY A 113 -42.29 -34.79 -26.12
C GLY A 113 -42.02 -34.72 -24.62
N LYS A 114 -41.21 -33.74 -24.22
CA LYS A 114 -41.07 -33.35 -22.82
C LYS A 114 -41.29 -31.85 -22.65
N VAL A 115 -42.23 -31.59 -21.76
CA VAL A 115 -42.76 -30.33 -21.25
C VAL A 115 -41.66 -29.34 -20.88
N LYS A 116 -41.79 -28.10 -21.36
CA LYS A 116 -40.94 -26.95 -21.05
C LYS A 116 -41.20 -26.47 -19.63
N LYS A 117 -40.45 -26.96 -18.64
CA LYS A 117 -40.34 -26.28 -17.33
C LYS A 117 -39.38 -25.09 -17.45
N SER A 118 -39.89 -23.91 -17.15
CA SER A 118 -39.17 -22.63 -17.12
C SER A 118 -37.98 -22.71 -16.16
N ARG A 119 -36.77 -22.65 -16.71
CA ARG A 119 -35.53 -22.63 -15.93
C ARG A 119 -35.28 -21.21 -15.45
N SER A 120 -35.57 -20.94 -14.18
CA SER A 120 -35.07 -19.75 -13.49
C SER A 120 -33.53 -19.81 -13.48
N THR A 121 -32.92 -18.90 -14.22
CA THR A 121 -31.45 -18.83 -14.36
C THR A 121 -30.89 -18.12 -13.13
N LYS A 122 -30.51 -18.90 -12.12
CA LYS A 122 -29.78 -18.41 -10.95
C LYS A 122 -28.35 -18.04 -11.37
N VAL A 123 -28.16 -16.78 -11.77
CA VAL A 123 -26.85 -16.20 -12.11
C VAL A 123 -26.01 -16.10 -10.84
N THR A 124 -25.16 -17.11 -10.60
CA THR A 124 -24.18 -17.06 -9.51
C THR A 124 -22.92 -16.36 -10.01
N ILE A 125 -22.77 -15.08 -9.64
CA ILE A 125 -21.54 -14.31 -9.89
C ILE A 125 -20.44 -14.85 -8.97
N ARG A 126 -19.69 -15.85 -9.45
CA ARG A 126 -18.49 -16.35 -8.74
C ARG A 126 -17.36 -15.33 -8.88
N PHE A 127 -17.14 -14.55 -7.84
CA PHE A 127 -15.97 -13.68 -7.71
C PHE A 127 -14.69 -14.53 -7.73
N ARG A 128 -13.97 -14.47 -8.85
CA ARG A 128 -12.70 -15.17 -9.07
C ARG A 128 -11.60 -14.50 -8.23
N ARG A 129 -11.45 -14.93 -6.96
CA ARG A 129 -10.37 -14.49 -6.07
C ARG A 129 -9.01 -14.79 -6.73
N LYS A 130 -8.24 -13.73 -7.02
CA LYS A 130 -6.87 -13.82 -7.55
C LYS A 130 -5.95 -14.48 -6.52
N LYS A 131 -5.61 -15.75 -6.71
CA LYS A 131 -4.64 -16.53 -5.90
C LYS A 131 -3.15 -16.16 -6.11
N ASN A 132 -2.82 -15.17 -6.93
CA ASN A 132 -1.44 -14.98 -7.41
C ASN A 132 -0.48 -14.21 -6.48
N GLN A 133 -0.84 -13.90 -5.23
CA GLN A 133 0.08 -13.16 -4.33
C GLN A 133 1.03 -14.05 -3.51
N PHE A 134 0.84 -15.37 -3.47
CA PHE A 134 1.64 -16.26 -2.61
C PHE A 134 2.95 -16.75 -3.25
N CYS A 135 3.15 -16.65 -4.57
CA CYS A 135 4.29 -17.31 -5.22
C CYS A 135 5.63 -16.56 -5.09
N ILE A 136 5.62 -15.27 -4.73
CA ILE A 136 6.85 -14.45 -4.68
C ILE A 136 7.68 -14.72 -3.41
N SER A 137 7.10 -15.29 -2.35
CA SER A 137 7.84 -15.58 -1.11
C SER A 137 8.76 -16.80 -1.22
N LYS A 138 8.39 -17.82 -2.01
CA LYS A 138 9.13 -19.10 -2.08
C LYS A 138 10.54 -18.94 -2.64
N ARG A 139 10.73 -18.12 -3.68
CA ARG A 139 12.08 -17.90 -4.27
C ARG A 139 13.04 -17.22 -3.30
N LYS A 140 12.55 -16.23 -2.54
CA LYS A 140 13.39 -15.53 -1.55
C LYS A 140 13.80 -16.43 -0.39
N PHE A 141 12.92 -17.34 0.01
CA PHE A 141 13.24 -18.35 1.02
C PHE A 141 14.30 -19.32 0.50
N LEU A 142 14.17 -19.77 -0.76
CA LEU A 142 15.14 -20.66 -1.38
C LEU A 142 16.56 -20.05 -1.42
N TYR A 143 16.69 -18.77 -1.80
CA TYR A 143 18.00 -18.10 -1.81
C TYR A 143 18.62 -17.96 -0.42
N ALA A 144 17.80 -17.70 0.61
CA ALA A 144 18.29 -17.60 1.99
C ALA A 144 18.78 -18.96 2.50
N LEU A 145 18.07 -20.05 2.18
CA LEU A 145 18.49 -21.41 2.51
C LEU A 145 19.82 -21.78 1.81
N LEU A 146 19.93 -21.44 0.53
CA LEU A 146 21.12 -21.75 -0.27
C LEU A 146 22.36 -20.98 0.23
N PHE A 147 22.18 -19.72 0.61
CA PHE A 147 23.24 -18.93 1.25
C PHE A 147 23.68 -19.54 2.60
N PHE A 148 22.73 -20.00 3.41
CA PHE A 148 23.04 -20.64 4.69
C PHE A 148 23.83 -21.94 4.50
N LEU A 149 23.43 -22.79 3.55
CA LEU A 149 24.16 -24.01 3.21
C LEU A 149 25.58 -23.72 2.72
N LEU A 150 25.76 -22.64 1.94
CA LEU A 150 27.08 -22.22 1.46
C LEU A 150 27.98 -21.82 2.63
N VAL A 151 27.49 -21.01 3.58
CA VAL A 151 28.24 -20.65 4.80
C VAL A 151 28.61 -21.90 5.60
N LEU A 152 27.67 -22.83 5.77
CA LEU A 152 27.89 -24.06 6.53
C LEU A 152 28.96 -24.95 5.87
N SER A 153 28.98 -25.00 4.53
CA SER A 153 30.00 -25.75 3.78
C SER A 153 31.41 -25.17 3.97
N PHE A 154 31.54 -23.84 3.99
CA PHE A 154 32.83 -23.19 4.25
C PHE A 154 33.35 -23.50 5.66
N SER A 155 32.48 -23.51 6.66
CA SER A 155 32.86 -23.88 8.03
C SER A 155 33.38 -25.32 8.11
N VAL A 156 32.74 -26.27 7.41
CA VAL A 156 33.17 -27.68 7.39
C VAL A 156 34.50 -27.86 6.67
N LEU A 157 34.69 -27.19 5.52
CA LEU A 157 35.97 -27.19 4.79
C LEU A 157 37.11 -26.64 5.65
N SER A 158 36.86 -25.57 6.41
CA SER A 158 37.84 -25.00 7.32
C SER A 158 38.21 -25.97 8.45
N LEU A 159 37.24 -26.74 8.96
CA LEU A 159 37.47 -27.77 9.98
C LEU A 159 38.31 -28.93 9.41
N LEU A 160 38.00 -29.39 8.20
CA LEU A 160 38.77 -30.44 7.52
C LEU A 160 40.23 -30.02 7.28
N HIS A 161 40.45 -28.78 6.85
CA HIS A 161 41.79 -28.25 6.69
C HIS A 161 42.56 -28.24 8.02
N TYR A 162 41.88 -27.92 9.13
CA TYR A 162 42.49 -27.95 10.45
C TYR A 162 42.91 -29.36 10.87
N LEU A 163 42.06 -30.36 10.63
CA LEU A 163 42.37 -31.77 10.89
C LEU A 163 43.57 -32.25 10.06
N ASN A 164 43.63 -31.90 8.78
CA ASN A 164 44.76 -32.29 7.92
C ASN A 164 46.09 -31.67 8.38
N VAL A 165 46.09 -30.42 8.82
CA VAL A 165 47.30 -29.77 9.37
C VAL A 165 47.73 -30.44 10.68
N PHE A 166 46.76 -30.85 11.50
CA PHE A 166 47.01 -31.57 12.74
C PHE A 166 47.66 -32.95 12.50
N ASP A 167 47.17 -33.72 11.51
CA ASP A 167 47.75 -35.01 11.15
C ASP A 167 49.18 -34.87 10.59
N LEU A 168 49.43 -33.85 9.77
CA LEU A 168 50.77 -33.53 9.25
C LEU A 168 51.74 -33.19 10.37
N TRP A 169 51.27 -32.50 11.41
CA TRP A 169 52.05 -32.25 12.60
C TRP A 169 52.35 -33.55 13.35
N TYR A 170 51.34 -34.38 13.61
CA TYR A 170 51.51 -35.63 14.34
C TYR A 170 52.50 -36.58 13.67
N THR A 171 52.49 -36.64 12.33
CA THR A 171 53.46 -37.43 11.56
C THR A 171 54.88 -36.87 11.63
N LEU A 172 55.06 -35.55 11.61
CA LEU A 172 56.35 -34.89 11.87
C LEU A 172 56.88 -35.18 13.29
N GLU A 173 55.98 -35.25 14.29
CA GLU A 173 56.34 -35.59 15.67
C GLU A 173 56.85 -37.03 15.78
N LEU A 174 56.18 -37.98 15.13
CA LEU A 174 56.59 -39.38 15.07
C LEU A 174 57.96 -39.54 14.39
N PHE A 175 58.19 -38.85 13.27
CA PHE A 175 59.47 -38.87 12.56
C PHE A 175 60.61 -38.34 13.43
N GLY A 176 60.33 -37.32 14.23
CA GLY A 176 61.27 -36.74 15.18
C GLY A 176 61.69 -37.67 16.32
N LYS A 177 60.92 -38.71 16.66
CA LYS A 177 61.31 -39.68 17.72
C LYS A 177 62.39 -40.67 17.25
N VAL A 178 62.56 -40.85 15.94
CA VAL A 178 63.47 -41.83 15.33
C VAL A 178 64.92 -41.33 15.25
N VAL A 179 65.16 -40.01 15.31
CA VAL A 179 66.50 -39.41 15.12
C VAL A 179 67.24 -39.21 16.47
N SER A 180 68.26 -40.03 16.72
CA SER A 180 69.44 -39.96 17.65
C SER A 180 69.38 -39.25 19.02
N SER A 181 69.96 -39.89 20.05
CA SER A 181 69.92 -39.50 21.48
C SER A 181 70.59 -38.17 21.86
N THR A 182 71.61 -37.72 21.16
CA THR A 182 72.31 -36.44 21.44
C THR A 182 71.55 -35.22 20.89
N VAL A 183 70.76 -35.42 19.84
CA VAL A 183 69.85 -34.38 19.31
C VAL A 183 68.63 -34.20 20.21
N LYS A 184 68.32 -35.16 21.10
CA LYS A 184 67.08 -35.17 21.89
C LYS A 184 66.91 -33.95 22.79
N ASN A 185 67.95 -33.47 23.46
CA ASN A 185 67.82 -32.36 24.41
C ASN A 185 67.66 -30.99 23.74
N LEU A 186 68.36 -30.75 22.62
CA LEU A 186 68.19 -29.52 21.84
C LEU A 186 66.86 -29.55 21.07
N SER A 187 66.50 -30.73 20.55
CA SER A 187 65.25 -30.99 19.84
C SER A 187 64.03 -30.83 20.74
N THR A 188 64.06 -31.27 22.00
CA THR A 188 62.93 -31.09 22.92
C THR A 188 62.67 -29.62 23.25
N SER A 189 63.72 -28.81 23.42
CA SER A 189 63.58 -27.37 23.64
C SER A 189 63.03 -26.66 22.39
N VAL A 190 63.61 -26.90 21.21
CA VAL A 190 63.10 -26.32 19.95
C VAL A 190 61.66 -26.77 19.67
N ARG A 191 61.29 -28.02 20.01
CA ARG A 191 59.92 -28.54 19.93
C ARG A 191 58.95 -27.83 20.85
N SER A 192 59.29 -27.64 22.12
CA SER A 192 58.39 -26.94 23.05
C SER A 192 58.17 -25.48 22.62
N PHE A 193 59.22 -24.79 22.17
CA PHE A 193 59.08 -23.42 21.64
C PHE A 193 58.24 -23.36 20.37
N THR A 194 58.42 -24.29 19.43
CA THR A 194 57.61 -24.35 18.20
C THR A 194 56.16 -24.72 18.48
N LEU A 195 55.89 -25.66 19.38
CA LEU A 195 54.54 -26.03 19.85
C LEU A 195 53.83 -24.86 20.52
N ILE A 196 54.51 -24.14 21.42
CA ILE A 196 53.95 -22.96 22.09
C ILE A 196 53.71 -21.84 21.07
N GLY A 197 54.65 -21.62 20.14
CA GLY A 197 54.54 -20.62 19.09
C GLY A 197 53.38 -20.89 18.13
N SER A 198 53.22 -22.11 17.64
CA SER A 198 52.10 -22.46 16.77
C SER A 198 50.77 -22.50 17.52
N PHE A 199 50.73 -22.96 18.78
CA PHE A 199 49.52 -22.91 19.60
C PHE A 199 49.06 -21.47 19.85
N THR A 200 49.99 -20.55 20.14
CA THR A 200 49.67 -19.13 20.33
C THR A 200 49.20 -18.47 19.05
N LEU A 201 49.85 -18.74 17.89
CA LEU A 201 49.40 -18.24 16.59
C LEU A 201 48.02 -18.76 16.22
N VAL A 202 47.78 -20.07 16.37
CA VAL A 202 46.49 -20.70 16.09
C VAL A 202 45.41 -20.17 17.01
N ARG A 203 45.69 -20.02 18.32
CA ARG A 203 44.75 -19.45 19.29
C ARG A 203 44.39 -18.00 18.94
N SER A 204 45.37 -17.17 18.60
CA SER A 204 45.13 -15.77 18.21
C SER A 204 44.27 -15.70 16.95
N PHE A 205 44.61 -16.49 15.93
CA PHE A 205 43.84 -16.56 14.68
C PHE A 205 42.40 -17.05 14.90
N LEU A 206 42.22 -18.12 15.68
CA LEU A 206 40.90 -18.64 16.05
C LEU A 206 40.08 -17.59 16.81
N SER A 207 40.69 -16.88 17.75
CA SER A 207 39.97 -15.89 18.56
C SER A 207 39.46 -14.71 17.74
N GLU A 208 40.27 -14.19 16.81
CA GLU A 208 39.87 -13.07 15.95
C GLU A 208 38.81 -13.48 14.92
N HIS A 209 38.98 -14.64 14.28
CA HIS A 209 38.00 -15.13 13.30
C HIS A 209 36.70 -15.61 13.97
N PHE A 210 36.76 -16.17 15.17
CA PHE A 210 35.57 -16.58 15.90
C PHE A 210 34.74 -15.37 16.33
N LEU A 211 35.38 -14.33 16.86
CA LEU A 211 34.68 -13.10 17.27
C LEU A 211 34.05 -12.37 16.08
N THR A 212 34.76 -12.25 14.96
CA THR A 212 34.23 -11.60 13.75
C THR A 212 33.06 -12.39 13.15
N ASN A 213 33.15 -13.71 13.08
CA ASN A 213 32.05 -14.57 12.62
C ASN A 213 30.84 -14.54 13.57
N LEU A 214 31.07 -14.56 14.89
CA LEU A 214 30.01 -14.44 15.89
C LEU A 214 29.28 -13.10 15.77
N TYR A 215 30.03 -12.01 15.62
CA TYR A 215 29.47 -10.67 15.41
C TYR A 215 28.62 -10.62 14.14
N PHE A 216 29.13 -11.16 13.02
CA PHE A 216 28.38 -11.22 11.76
C PHE A 216 27.07 -12.00 11.91
N PHE A 217 27.11 -13.13 12.61
CA PHE A 217 25.92 -13.94 12.88
C PHE A 217 24.87 -13.16 13.68
N ILE A 218 25.28 -12.45 14.74
CA ILE A 218 24.38 -11.60 15.54
C ILE A 218 23.71 -10.53 14.66
N VAL A 219 24.46 -9.85 13.80
CA VAL A 219 23.93 -8.83 12.88
C VAL A 219 22.91 -9.42 11.90
N VAL A 220 23.18 -10.62 11.36
CA VAL A 220 22.25 -11.33 10.46
C VAL A 220 20.96 -11.71 11.19
N VAL A 221 21.05 -12.25 12.41
CA VAL A 221 19.88 -12.61 13.22
C VAL A 221 19.03 -11.37 13.54
N ILE A 222 19.65 -10.24 13.90
CA ILE A 222 18.97 -8.96 14.13
C ILE A 222 18.29 -8.47 12.84
N GLY A 223 18.96 -8.59 11.69
CA GLY A 223 18.40 -8.20 10.39
C GLY A 223 17.17 -9.02 9.98
N ILE A 224 17.20 -10.33 10.25
CA ILE A 224 16.08 -11.25 9.98
C ILE A 224 14.90 -10.97 10.91
N THR A 225 15.14 -10.84 12.21
CA THR A 225 14.09 -10.54 13.20
C THR A 225 13.42 -9.20 12.91
N TYR A 226 14.20 -8.14 12.64
CA TYR A 226 13.68 -6.84 12.21
C TYR A 226 12.85 -6.94 10.94
N SER A 227 13.29 -7.74 9.95
CA SER A 227 12.56 -7.96 8.70
C SER A 227 11.21 -8.65 8.91
N ILE A 228 11.13 -9.60 9.84
CA ILE A 228 9.88 -10.28 10.21
C ILE A 228 8.93 -9.32 10.93
N LEU A 229 9.42 -8.57 11.92
CA LEU A 229 8.64 -7.56 12.65
C LEU A 229 8.07 -6.49 11.71
N ARG A 230 8.90 -5.96 10.80
CA ARG A 230 8.48 -4.97 9.80
C ARG A 230 7.39 -5.50 8.87
N ARG A 231 7.42 -6.80 8.53
CA ARG A 231 6.35 -7.44 7.74
C ARG A 231 5.05 -7.52 8.53
N ARG A 232 5.08 -7.95 9.79
CA ARG A 232 3.89 -8.01 10.66
C ARG A 232 3.25 -6.64 10.84
N TYR A 233 4.06 -5.61 11.12
CA TYR A 233 3.60 -4.24 11.26
C TYR A 233 2.87 -3.73 10.00
N ARG A 234 3.44 -3.98 8.80
CA ARG A 234 2.79 -3.60 7.53
C ARG A 234 1.47 -4.35 7.29
N GLN A 235 1.39 -5.61 7.67
CA GLN A 235 0.16 -6.40 7.50
C GLN A 235 -0.96 -5.88 8.42
N GLY A 236 -0.67 -5.52 9.66
CA GLY A 236 -1.64 -4.93 10.59
C GLY A 236 -2.29 -3.67 10.01
N LYS A 237 -1.48 -2.74 9.48
CA LYS A 237 -1.97 -1.48 8.87
C LYS A 237 -2.84 -1.71 7.63
N LEU A 238 -2.55 -2.76 6.86
CA LEU A 238 -3.37 -3.16 5.70
C LEU A 238 -4.71 -3.77 6.12
N GLN A 239 -4.74 -4.56 7.19
CA GLN A 239 -5.98 -5.11 7.73
C GLN A 239 -6.88 -4.01 8.30
N GLN A 240 -6.31 -3.05 9.04
CA GLN A 240 -7.07 -1.89 9.54
C GLN A 240 -7.68 -1.07 8.38
N ARG A 241 -6.92 -0.82 7.30
CA ARG A 241 -7.45 -0.14 6.10
C ARG A 241 -8.55 -0.92 5.39
N LYS A 242 -8.52 -2.26 5.43
CA LYS A 242 -9.59 -3.09 4.88
C LYS A 242 -10.82 -3.08 5.78
N LYS A 243 -10.65 -3.15 7.11
CA LYS A 243 -11.76 -3.05 8.06
C LYS A 243 -12.46 -1.69 7.94
N ALA A 244 -11.73 -0.58 7.86
CA ALA A 244 -12.31 0.75 7.64
C ALA A 244 -13.16 0.81 6.34
N ARG A 245 -12.64 0.30 5.22
CA ARG A 245 -13.38 0.29 3.94
C ARG A 245 -14.56 -0.69 3.90
N VAL A 246 -14.55 -1.73 4.72
CA VAL A 246 -15.67 -2.69 4.80
C VAL A 246 -16.72 -2.17 5.76
N PHE A 247 -16.33 -1.43 6.81
CA PHE A 247 -17.28 -0.77 7.70
C PHE A 247 -18.10 0.26 6.91
N ASP A 248 -17.47 1.10 6.10
CA ASP A 248 -18.17 2.06 5.22
C ASP A 248 -19.13 1.42 4.20
N HIS A 249 -18.97 0.13 3.89
CA HIS A 249 -19.79 -0.56 2.88
C HIS A 249 -20.80 -1.56 3.46
N LYS A 250 -20.64 -1.99 4.72
CA LYS A 250 -21.42 -3.10 5.29
C LYS A 250 -22.39 -2.68 6.39
N THR A 251 -22.35 -1.44 6.89
CA THR A 251 -23.35 -0.93 7.85
C THR A 251 -24.57 -0.26 7.22
N ALA A 252 -24.60 0.04 5.91
CA ALA A 252 -25.73 0.73 5.27
C ALA A 252 -26.52 -0.12 4.24
N VAL A 253 -26.23 -1.42 4.13
CA VAL A 253 -27.06 -2.34 3.33
C VAL A 253 -27.37 -3.55 4.20
N SER A 254 -27.99 -3.29 5.36
CA SER A 254 -28.95 -4.28 5.86
C SER A 254 -29.90 -4.55 4.71
N LYS A 255 -30.21 -5.82 4.52
CA LYS A 255 -31.00 -6.31 3.40
C LYS A 255 -32.44 -5.86 3.62
N ILE A 256 -32.73 -4.58 3.40
CA ILE A 256 -34.06 -4.01 3.46
C ILE A 256 -34.78 -4.55 2.23
N SER A 257 -35.32 -5.76 2.37
CA SER A 257 -36.37 -6.23 1.48
C SER A 257 -37.61 -5.45 1.85
N VAL A 258 -37.99 -4.51 0.99
CA VAL A 258 -39.27 -3.82 1.10
C VAL A 258 -40.33 -4.81 0.64
N GLU A 259 -41.24 -5.14 1.54
CA GLU A 259 -42.45 -5.86 1.21
C GLU A 259 -43.47 -4.86 0.65
N ILE A 260 -43.80 -5.01 -0.63
CA ILE A 260 -44.82 -4.21 -1.31
C ILE A 260 -46.16 -4.86 -0.96
N LYS A 261 -47.07 -4.10 -0.33
CA LYS A 261 -48.39 -4.63 0.04
C LYS A 261 -49.23 -4.90 -1.21
N SER A 262 -50.17 -5.85 -1.14
CA SER A 262 -51.08 -6.10 -2.26
C SER A 262 -51.89 -4.85 -2.59
N GLY A 263 -51.88 -4.43 -3.86
CA GLY A 263 -52.54 -3.19 -4.33
C GLY A 263 -51.69 -1.92 -4.22
N GLU A 264 -50.51 -1.98 -3.62
CA GLU A 264 -49.58 -0.84 -3.52
C GLU A 264 -48.64 -0.80 -4.74
N THR A 265 -48.45 0.37 -5.34
CA THR A 265 -47.46 0.54 -6.41
C THR A 265 -46.06 0.77 -5.85
N GLN A 266 -45.02 0.68 -6.70
CA GLN A 266 -43.64 0.94 -6.25
C GLN A 266 -43.42 2.41 -5.84
N ILE A 267 -44.15 3.35 -6.45
CA ILE A 267 -44.09 4.78 -6.09
C ILE A 267 -44.76 5.03 -4.73
N ASP A 268 -45.88 4.35 -4.43
CA ASP A 268 -46.52 4.40 -3.11
C ASP A 268 -45.60 3.85 -2.02
N ALA A 269 -44.95 2.71 -2.30
CA ALA A 269 -43.97 2.11 -1.40
C ALA A 269 -42.75 3.03 -1.18
N LEU A 270 -42.30 3.77 -2.21
CA LEU A 270 -41.23 4.76 -2.07
C LEU A 270 -41.66 5.89 -1.12
N TYR A 271 -42.85 6.44 -1.32
CA TYR A 271 -43.41 7.48 -0.45
C TYR A 271 -43.55 6.99 1.00
N ARG A 272 -44.07 5.78 1.22
CA ARG A 272 -44.17 5.18 2.56
C ARG A 272 -42.82 5.08 3.27
N ILE A 273 -41.77 4.64 2.57
CA ILE A 273 -40.42 4.53 3.15
C ILE A 273 -39.85 5.91 3.51
N ILE A 274 -40.08 6.92 2.66
CA ILE A 274 -39.68 8.31 2.95
C ILE A 274 -40.44 8.80 4.19
N LYS A 275 -41.75 8.48 4.28
CA LYS A 275 -42.60 8.84 5.42
C LYS A 275 -42.12 8.22 6.73
N GLU A 276 -41.81 6.92 6.73
CA GLU A 276 -41.33 6.19 7.91
C GLU A 276 -39.94 6.62 8.37
N LYS A 277 -39.01 6.91 7.43
CA LYS A 277 -37.62 7.25 7.76
C LYS A 277 -37.37 8.75 7.92
N GLY A 278 -38.29 9.59 7.45
CA GLY A 278 -38.16 11.05 7.36
C GLY A 278 -37.17 11.54 6.28
N LYS A 279 -36.18 10.73 5.90
CA LYS A 279 -35.21 11.04 4.84
C LYS A 279 -34.76 9.78 4.10
N LEU A 280 -34.59 9.88 2.79
CA LEU A 280 -34.07 8.80 1.95
C LEU A 280 -33.17 9.37 0.85
N SER A 281 -31.97 8.82 0.65
CA SER A 281 -31.14 9.25 -0.48
C SER A 281 -31.62 8.60 -1.78
N GLU A 282 -31.52 9.33 -2.89
CA GLU A 282 -31.81 8.82 -4.24
C GLU A 282 -31.03 7.51 -4.55
N GLU A 283 -29.77 7.42 -4.11
CA GLU A 283 -28.96 6.20 -4.26
C GLU A 283 -29.52 5.00 -3.49
N ASP A 284 -30.15 5.23 -2.34
CA ASP A 284 -30.75 4.16 -1.54
C ASP A 284 -32.05 3.70 -2.18
N ALA A 285 -32.87 4.63 -2.72
CA ALA A 285 -34.06 4.31 -3.50
C ALA A 285 -33.72 3.42 -4.70
N LEU A 286 -32.68 3.78 -5.47
CA LEU A 286 -32.14 2.96 -6.57
C LEU A 286 -31.79 1.54 -6.14
N ARG A 287 -31.16 1.38 -4.97
CA ARG A 287 -30.73 0.07 -4.46
C ARG A 287 -31.90 -0.77 -3.95
N ILE A 288 -32.86 -0.12 -3.29
CA ILE A 288 -34.05 -0.75 -2.70
C ILE A 288 -34.96 -1.29 -3.82
N PHE A 289 -35.32 -0.44 -4.77
CA PHE A 289 -36.28 -0.77 -5.83
C PHE A 289 -35.63 -1.45 -7.04
N LYS A 290 -34.30 -1.38 -7.17
CA LYS A 290 -33.52 -1.94 -8.29
C LYS A 290 -33.99 -1.46 -9.67
N VAL A 291 -34.50 -0.23 -9.73
CA VAL A 291 -34.89 0.45 -10.96
C VAL A 291 -33.76 1.36 -11.47
N SER A 292 -33.91 1.91 -12.68
CA SER A 292 -32.95 2.87 -13.22
C SER A 292 -33.10 4.25 -12.56
N LYS A 293 -32.08 5.09 -12.74
CA LYS A 293 -32.08 6.47 -12.22
C LYS A 293 -33.17 7.34 -12.84
N GLU A 294 -33.44 7.13 -14.12
CA GLU A 294 -34.50 7.84 -14.85
C GLU A 294 -35.86 7.59 -14.20
N VAL A 295 -36.19 6.33 -13.90
CA VAL A 295 -37.47 5.96 -13.27
C VAL A 295 -37.60 6.55 -11.86
N ILE A 296 -36.54 6.56 -11.06
CA ILE A 296 -36.57 7.22 -9.73
C ILE A 296 -36.78 8.72 -9.89
N ASN A 297 -36.12 9.37 -10.84
CA ASN A 297 -36.29 10.80 -11.08
C ASN A 297 -37.72 11.15 -11.52
N GLU A 298 -38.32 10.33 -12.37
CA GLU A 298 -39.74 10.47 -12.76
C GLU A 298 -40.65 10.35 -11.53
N TRP A 299 -40.46 9.32 -10.70
CA TRP A 299 -41.26 9.14 -9.48
C TRP A 299 -41.08 10.31 -8.49
N VAL A 300 -39.84 10.79 -8.33
CA VAL A 300 -39.54 11.94 -7.48
C VAL A 300 -40.22 13.19 -8.03
N SER A 301 -40.16 13.43 -9.34
CA SER A 301 -40.83 14.57 -9.98
C SER A 301 -42.35 14.54 -9.79
N VAL A 302 -42.98 13.35 -9.87
CA VAL A 302 -44.43 13.20 -9.62
C VAL A 302 -44.75 13.50 -8.15
N LEU A 303 -44.01 12.92 -7.20
CA LEU A 303 -44.25 13.15 -5.77
C LEU A 303 -43.97 14.60 -5.34
N GLU A 304 -42.98 15.25 -5.95
CA GLU A 304 -42.66 16.66 -5.74
C GLU A 304 -43.74 17.59 -6.33
N SER A 305 -44.28 17.27 -7.51
CA SER A 305 -45.36 18.07 -8.13
C SER A 305 -46.68 18.08 -7.34
N HIS A 306 -46.86 17.10 -6.46
CA HIS A 306 -48.01 16.99 -5.55
C HIS A 306 -47.69 17.47 -4.13
N ASP A 307 -46.57 18.15 -3.90
CA ASP A 307 -46.13 18.63 -2.58
C ASP A 307 -46.05 17.52 -1.50
N LEU A 308 -45.83 16.26 -1.89
CA LEU A 308 -45.73 15.14 -0.93
C LEU A 308 -44.31 15.02 -0.36
N ILE A 309 -43.31 15.33 -1.18
CA ILE A 309 -41.89 15.29 -0.81
C ILE A 309 -41.18 16.56 -1.27
N ALA A 310 -40.05 16.86 -0.63
CA ALA A 310 -39.12 17.90 -1.02
C ALA A 310 -37.73 17.32 -1.29
N VAL A 311 -37.03 17.83 -2.31
CA VAL A 311 -35.71 17.35 -2.74
C VAL A 311 -34.61 18.29 -2.24
N ALA A 312 -33.83 17.83 -1.26
CA ALA A 312 -32.69 18.57 -0.73
C ALA A 312 -31.39 18.18 -1.45
N TYR A 313 -30.67 19.18 -1.96
CA TYR A 313 -29.37 19.00 -2.64
C TYR A 313 -28.20 19.39 -1.71
N PRO A 314 -27.57 18.43 -0.99
CA PRO A 314 -26.43 18.72 -0.14
C PRO A 314 -25.21 19.16 -0.98
N ALA A 315 -24.33 19.98 -0.39
CA ALA A 315 -23.11 20.46 -1.05
C ALA A 315 -22.21 19.34 -1.60
N PHE A 316 -22.24 18.17 -0.97
CA PHE A 316 -21.56 16.97 -1.43
C PHE A 316 -22.48 15.75 -1.23
N GLY A 317 -22.76 15.02 -2.30
CA GLY A 317 -23.51 13.76 -2.24
C GLY A 317 -24.62 13.65 -3.28
N SER A 318 -25.41 12.59 -3.16
CA SER A 318 -26.66 12.39 -3.89
C SER A 318 -27.80 13.22 -3.29
N PRO A 319 -28.82 13.60 -4.09
CA PRO A 319 -30.04 14.23 -3.59
C PRO A 319 -30.68 13.41 -2.46
N VAL A 320 -31.28 14.12 -1.51
CA VAL A 320 -31.95 13.55 -0.34
C VAL A 320 -33.42 13.93 -0.40
N LEU A 321 -34.29 12.92 -0.44
CA LEU A 321 -35.74 13.05 -0.44
C LEU A 321 -36.23 13.18 1.01
N LYS A 322 -37.09 14.17 1.29
CA LYS A 322 -37.70 14.43 2.60
C LYS A 322 -39.20 14.65 2.45
N ILE A 323 -39.96 14.58 3.54
CA ILE A 323 -41.40 14.89 3.54
C ILE A 323 -41.58 16.41 3.51
N ALA A 324 -42.40 16.93 2.60
CA ALA A 324 -42.61 18.37 2.43
C ALA A 324 -43.23 19.04 3.67
N GLU A 325 -44.17 18.38 4.35
CA GLU A 325 -44.83 18.89 5.56
C GLU A 325 -43.82 19.20 6.70
N ILE A 326 -42.78 18.37 6.84
CA ILE A 326 -41.74 18.57 7.86
C ILE A 326 -40.86 19.78 7.53
N GLU A 327 -40.63 20.07 6.25
CA GLU A 327 -39.86 21.26 5.86
C GLU A 327 -40.67 22.54 6.05
N LYS A 328 -41.95 22.56 5.69
CA LYS A 328 -42.84 23.72 5.93
C LYS A 328 -42.90 24.09 7.42
N LYS A 329 -43.13 23.11 8.31
CA LYS A 329 -43.13 23.34 9.78
C LYS A 329 -41.79 23.85 10.34
N ARG A 330 -40.66 23.52 9.70
CA ARG A 330 -39.34 24.04 10.10
C ARG A 330 -39.11 25.47 9.66
N GLU A 331 -39.60 25.83 8.47
CA GLU A 331 -39.50 27.20 7.95
C GLU A 331 -40.41 28.16 8.73
N GLU A 332 -41.57 27.69 9.19
CA GLU A 332 -42.52 28.44 10.02
C GLU A 332 -42.07 28.59 11.49
N GLY A 333 -40.94 28.00 11.89
CA GLY A 333 -40.33 28.23 13.19
C GLY A 333 -41.00 27.50 14.37
N GLU A 334 -41.95 26.61 14.13
CA GLU A 334 -42.68 25.86 15.17
C GLU A 334 -41.91 24.66 15.74
N LEU A 335 -40.70 24.37 15.25
CA LEU A 335 -39.83 23.32 15.78
C LEU A 335 -38.60 23.91 16.48
N ASN A 336 -38.84 24.65 17.56
CA ASN A 336 -37.84 24.93 18.59
C ASN A 336 -38.06 23.96 19.78
N GLU A 337 -37.77 22.69 19.57
CA GLU A 337 -37.52 21.71 20.65
C GLU A 337 -36.27 20.88 20.35
#